data_AF-A0A382RW74-F1
#
_entry.id   AF-A0A382RW74-F1
#
_cell.length_a   1.000
_cell.length_b   1.000
_cell.length_c   1.000
_cell.angle_alpha   90.00
_cell.angle_beta   90.00
_cell.angle_gamma   90.00
#
_symmetry.space_group_name_H-M   'P 1'
#
loop_
_entity.id
_entity.type
_entity.pdbx_description
1 polymer ?
#
loop_
_entity_poly.entity_id
_entity_poly.type
_entity_poly.pdbx_seq_one_letter_code
_entity_poly.pdbx_strand_id
1 'polypeptide(L)'
;VHGEGHSHANAFTDFHGSTREGLAVTDRRGMLKAGMAGLSLPGLLEARAQAKQAGRKMGDNKSVILLWMCGGPSHIDTLDPKPDLPQNKRGPFSTIPTTLPGVHVCEHL
;
A
#
# COMPACT_ATOMS: atom_id res chain seq x y z
N VAL A 1 -36.40 -7.18 -24.39
CA VAL A 1 -36.15 -5.81 -23.89
C VAL A 1 -35.24 -5.93 -22.68
N HIS A 2 -33.98 -5.50 -22.86
CA HIS A 2 -32.93 -5.20 -21.89
C HIS A 2 -32.51 -6.22 -20.83
N GLY A 3 -31.22 -6.55 -20.88
CA GLY A 3 -30.45 -7.17 -19.80
C GLY A 3 -28.98 -7.20 -20.18
N GLU A 4 -28.44 -6.06 -20.64
CA GLU A 4 -27.01 -5.91 -20.86
C GLU A 4 -26.27 -6.16 -19.54
N GLY A 5 -25.28 -7.05 -19.57
CA GLY A 5 -24.45 -7.35 -18.41
C GLY A 5 -23.72 -6.09 -17.95
N HIS A 6 -23.89 -5.75 -16.68
CA HIS A 6 -23.21 -4.63 -16.05
C HIS A 6 -21.69 -4.90 -15.96
N SER A 7 -20.95 -4.56 -17.02
CA SER A 7 -19.49 -4.47 -17.00
C SER A 7 -19.10 -3.11 -16.42
N HIS A 8 -18.96 -3.04 -15.09
CA HIS A 8 -18.39 -1.87 -14.44
C HIS A 8 -16.87 -1.98 -14.49
N ALA A 9 -16.20 -1.01 -15.14
CA ALA A 9 -14.75 -0.87 -15.06
C ALA A 9 -14.37 -0.61 -13.59
N ASN A 10 -13.80 -1.63 -12.93
CA ASN A 10 -13.20 -1.50 -11.61
C ASN A 10 -11.76 -1.01 -11.75
N ALA A 11 -11.22 -0.33 -10.72
CA ALA A 11 -9.86 0.25 -10.72
C ALA A 11 -8.71 -0.78 -10.86
N PHE A 12 -9.03 -2.06 -11.05
CA PHE A 12 -8.09 -3.17 -11.08
C PHE A 12 -8.20 -4.00 -12.35
N THR A 13 -8.88 -3.52 -13.39
CA THR A 13 -8.90 -4.18 -14.71
C THR A 13 -7.50 -4.43 -15.26
N ASP A 14 -6.55 -3.57 -14.89
CA ASP A 14 -5.16 -3.65 -15.35
C ASP A 14 -4.21 -4.35 -14.36
N PHE A 15 -4.72 -4.86 -13.22
CA PHE A 15 -3.90 -5.58 -12.25
C PHE A 15 -3.74 -7.06 -12.64
N HIS A 16 -2.65 -7.37 -13.34
CA HIS A 16 -2.31 -8.73 -13.73
C HIS A 16 -1.32 -9.38 -12.75
N GLY A 17 -1.80 -9.79 -11.56
CA GLY A 17 -0.94 -10.37 -10.51
C GLY A 17 -0.22 -11.67 -10.89
N SER A 18 -0.69 -12.39 -11.92
CA SER A 18 -0.03 -13.59 -12.47
C SER A 18 1.01 -13.27 -13.55
N THR A 19 1.00 -12.05 -14.09
CA THR A 19 1.98 -11.59 -15.05
C THR A 19 3.23 -11.14 -14.31
N ARG A 20 4.39 -11.66 -14.73
CA ARG A 20 5.69 -11.18 -14.25
C ARG A 20 5.95 -9.79 -14.84
N GLU A 21 5.37 -8.76 -14.23
CA GLU A 21 5.66 -7.37 -14.56
C GLU A 21 6.87 -6.83 -13.79
N GLY A 22 7.51 -5.79 -14.34
CA GLY A 22 8.70 -5.16 -13.75
C GLY A 22 9.97 -5.42 -14.55
N LEU A 23 11.12 -5.53 -13.85
CA LEU A 23 12.45 -5.78 -14.42
C LEU A 23 12.63 -7.28 -14.76
N ALA A 24 11.70 -7.85 -15.52
CA ALA A 24 11.76 -9.23 -15.99
C ALA A 24 12.31 -9.24 -17.42
N VAL A 25 13.44 -9.92 -17.66
CA VAL A 25 14.05 -10.04 -19.00
C VAL A 25 13.44 -11.22 -19.76
N THR A 26 12.11 -11.27 -19.80
CA THR A 26 11.35 -12.36 -20.44
C THR A 26 10.84 -11.99 -21.83
N ASP A 27 10.84 -10.70 -22.18
CA ASP A 27 10.44 -10.20 -23.49
C ASP A 27 11.23 -8.95 -23.90
N ARG A 28 11.01 -8.46 -25.14
CA ARG A 28 11.69 -7.27 -25.70
C ARG A 28 11.46 -6.00 -24.86
N ARG A 29 10.27 -5.84 -24.30
CA ARG A 29 9.91 -4.68 -23.46
C ARG A 29 10.65 -4.75 -22.12
N GLY A 30 10.78 -5.95 -21.56
CA GLY A 30 11.58 -6.28 -20.40
C GLY A 30 13.07 -5.97 -20.60
N MET A 31 13.62 -6.31 -21.76
CA MET A 31 15.00 -5.92 -22.12
C MET A 31 15.18 -4.40 -22.17
N LEU A 32 14.23 -3.66 -22.74
CA LEU A 32 14.29 -2.20 -22.77
C LEU A 32 14.17 -1.58 -21.36
N LYS A 33 13.25 -2.08 -20.54
CA LYS A 33 13.12 -1.70 -19.13
C LYS A 33 14.44 -1.96 -18.37
N ALA A 34 15.10 -3.08 -18.65
CA ALA A 34 16.37 -3.42 -18.03
C ALA A 34 17.54 -2.56 -18.50
N GLY A 35 17.60 -2.20 -19.79
CA GLY A 35 18.58 -1.25 -20.30
C GLY A 35 18.43 0.12 -19.63
N MET A 36 17.21 0.65 -19.54
CA MET A 36 16.95 1.95 -18.92
C MET A 36 17.24 1.96 -17.42
N ALA A 37 16.89 0.89 -16.70
CA ALA A 37 17.24 0.74 -15.28
C ALA A 37 18.75 0.53 -15.08
N GLY A 38 19.44 -0.13 -16.02
CA GLY A 38 20.89 -0.32 -15.98
C GLY A 38 21.65 0.99 -16.15
N LEU A 39 21.15 1.92 -16.96
CA LEU A 39 21.77 3.24 -17.14
C LEU A 39 21.72 4.12 -15.89
N SER A 40 20.70 3.94 -15.03
CA SER A 40 20.58 4.68 -13.77
C SER A 40 21.30 4.00 -12.60
N LEU A 41 21.78 2.76 -12.77
CA LEU A 41 22.43 1.97 -11.72
C LEU A 41 23.72 2.60 -11.17
N PRO A 42 24.63 3.16 -11.98
CA PRO A 42 25.85 3.80 -11.44
C PRO A 42 25.54 4.96 -10.50
N GLY A 43 24.61 5.84 -10.87
CA GLY A 43 24.19 6.97 -10.04
C GLY A 43 23.51 6.53 -8.74
N LEU A 44 22.73 5.43 -8.78
CA LEU A 44 22.14 4.84 -7.58
C LEU A 44 23.20 4.27 -6.64
N LEU A 45 24.22 3.59 -7.17
CA LEU A 45 25.32 3.03 -6.38
C LEU A 45 26.16 4.13 -5.72
N GLU A 46 26.42 5.22 -6.45
CA GLU A 46 27.11 6.40 -5.91
C GLU A 46 26.29 7.07 -4.79
N ALA A 47 24.99 7.30 -5.00
CA ALA A 47 24.10 7.83 -3.98
C ALA A 47 24.05 6.93 -2.72
N ARG A 48 24.07 5.60 -2.91
CA ARG A 48 24.14 4.63 -1.80
C ARG A 48 25.47 4.72 -1.05
N ALA A 49 26.59 4.89 -1.76
CA ALA A 49 27.91 5.06 -1.15
C ALA A 49 27.99 6.36 -0.34
N GLN A 50 27.50 7.48 -0.89
CA GLN A 50 27.42 8.77 -0.19
C GLN A 50 26.51 8.70 1.05
N ALA A 51 25.35 8.04 0.94
CA ALA A 51 24.46 7.83 2.08
C ALA A 51 25.12 7.00 3.21
N LYS A 52 25.88 5.95 2.83
CA LYS A 52 26.65 5.14 3.77
C LYS A 52 27.74 5.95 4.47
N GLN A 53 28.46 6.82 3.75
CA GLN A 53 29.46 7.73 4.34
C GLN A 53 28.84 8.74 5.30
N ALA A 54 27.65 9.25 4.97
CA ALA A 54 26.89 10.17 5.81
C ALA A 54 26.20 9.50 7.02
N GLY A 55 26.49 8.21 7.29
CA GLY A 55 25.86 7.46 8.39
C GLY A 55 24.36 7.15 8.18
N ARG A 56 23.80 7.52 7.02
CA ARG A 56 22.40 7.24 6.65
C ARG A 56 22.30 5.79 6.17
N LYS A 57 22.18 4.85 7.10
CA LYS A 57 21.84 3.46 6.77
C LYS A 57 20.42 3.42 6.21
N MET A 58 20.29 2.96 4.96
CA MET A 58 19.01 2.48 4.45
C MET A 58 18.66 1.25 5.29
N GLY A 59 17.59 1.30 6.08
CA GLY A 59 17.25 0.20 6.98
C GLY A 59 16.92 -1.06 6.19
N ASP A 60 17.72 -2.12 6.36
CA ASP A 60 17.52 -3.41 5.67
C ASP A 60 16.27 -4.18 6.14
N ASN A 61 15.59 -3.71 7.19
CA ASN A 61 14.39 -4.33 7.74
C ASN A 61 13.12 -3.53 7.41
N LYS A 62 12.80 -3.38 6.13
CA LYS A 62 11.49 -2.89 5.70
C LYS A 62 10.70 -4.06 5.12
N SER A 63 9.94 -4.73 5.97
CA SER A 63 8.90 -5.68 5.56
C SER A 63 7.58 -4.92 5.40
N VAL A 64 6.87 -5.17 4.30
CA VAL A 64 5.53 -4.64 4.04
C VAL A 64 4.59 -5.82 3.89
N ILE A 65 3.54 -5.87 4.70
CA ILE A 65 2.45 -6.83 4.55
C ILE A 65 1.33 -6.11 3.79
N LEU A 66 1.06 -6.55 2.57
CA LEU A 66 -0.09 -6.06 1.80
C LEU A 66 -1.32 -6.90 2.13
N LEU A 67 -2.26 -6.32 2.85
CA LEU A 67 -3.56 -6.93 3.13
C LEU A 67 -4.56 -6.48 2.06
N TRP A 68 -4.94 -7.38 1.17
CA TRP A 68 -5.97 -7.11 0.17
C TRP A 68 -7.36 -7.34 0.78
N MET A 69 -8.00 -6.26 1.21
CA MET A 69 -9.41 -6.28 1.61
C MET A 69 -10.20 -5.60 0.50
N CYS A 70 -11.09 -6.34 -0.18
CA CYS A 70 -12.03 -5.75 -1.14
C CYS A 70 -12.93 -4.73 -0.42
N GLY A 71 -12.51 -3.46 -0.41
CA GLY A 71 -13.18 -2.36 0.30
C GLY A 71 -12.40 -1.76 1.47
N GLY A 72 -11.22 -2.30 1.85
CA GLY A 72 -10.46 -1.83 3.01
C GLY A 72 -11.17 -2.08 4.34
N PRO A 73 -10.51 -1.81 5.48
CA PRO A 73 -11.20 -1.82 6.76
C PRO A 73 -12.00 -0.50 6.89
N SER A 74 -13.19 -0.57 7.49
CA SER A 74 -13.98 0.63 7.77
C SER A 74 -13.19 1.61 8.64
N HIS A 75 -13.23 2.89 8.28
CA HIS A 75 -12.53 3.94 9.01
C HIS A 75 -13.04 4.04 10.46
N ILE A 76 -14.35 3.78 10.66
CA ILE A 76 -15.00 3.78 11.96
C ILE A 76 -14.57 2.57 12.81
N ASP A 77 -14.19 1.47 12.17
CA ASP A 77 -13.79 0.25 12.88
C ASP A 77 -12.27 0.15 13.09
N THR A 78 -11.52 1.21 12.75
CA THR A 78 -10.06 1.26 12.87
C THR A 78 -9.58 2.53 13.56
N LEU A 79 -9.40 3.62 12.81
CA LEU A 79 -8.67 4.81 13.22
C LEU A 79 -9.57 5.96 13.70
N ASP A 80 -10.89 5.86 13.51
CA ASP A 80 -11.85 6.90 13.92
C ASP A 80 -13.14 6.30 14.48
N PRO A 81 -13.11 5.68 15.69
CA PRO A 81 -14.27 5.01 16.28
C PRO A 81 -15.40 5.96 16.70
N LYS A 82 -15.24 7.28 16.51
CA LYS A 82 -16.21 8.34 16.84
C LYS A 82 -16.90 8.10 18.20
N PRO A 83 -16.14 8.14 19.31
CA PRO A 83 -16.62 7.73 20.61
C PRO A 83 -17.84 8.51 21.10
N ASP A 84 -17.97 9.77 20.68
CA ASP A 84 -19.03 10.69 21.09
C ASP A 84 -20.36 10.49 20.33
N LEU A 85 -20.37 9.62 19.31
CA LEU A 85 -21.59 9.32 18.57
C LEU A 85 -22.44 8.24 19.27
N PRO A 86 -23.77 8.32 19.16
CA PRO A 86 -24.66 7.27 19.66
C PRO A 86 -24.37 5.93 18.97
N GLN A 87 -24.62 4.83 19.69
CA GLN A 87 -24.24 3.46 19.29
C GLN A 87 -24.73 3.03 17.91
N ASN A 88 -25.83 3.63 17.41
CA ASN A 88 -26.36 3.38 16.08
C ASN A 88 -25.59 4.08 14.94
N LYS A 89 -24.67 5.01 15.26
CA LYS A 89 -23.86 5.79 14.30
C LYS A 89 -22.36 5.55 14.46
N ARG A 90 -21.91 5.01 15.59
CA ARG A 90 -20.55 4.50 15.77
C ARG A 90 -20.49 3.00 15.45
N GLY A 91 -19.28 2.51 15.19
CA GLY A 91 -19.03 1.08 14.98
C GLY A 91 -19.37 0.26 16.23
N PRO A 92 -19.52 -1.06 16.09
CA PRO A 92 -19.92 -1.94 17.20
C PRO A 92 -18.84 -2.09 18.27
N PHE A 93 -17.61 -1.64 17.98
CA PHE A 93 -16.44 -1.87 18.81
C PHE A 93 -16.20 -0.75 19.83
N SER A 94 -15.55 -1.14 20.93
CA SER A 94 -15.09 -0.22 21.97
C SER A 94 -13.88 0.59 21.51
N THR A 95 -13.57 1.64 22.26
CA THR A 95 -12.53 2.62 21.92
C THR A 95 -11.42 2.62 22.95
N ILE A 96 -10.17 2.56 22.51
CA ILE A 96 -8.96 2.64 23.34
C ILE A 96 -8.28 4.00 23.12
N PRO A 97 -7.96 4.78 24.18
CA PRO A 97 -7.19 6.01 24.06
C PRO A 97 -5.72 5.71 23.75
N THR A 98 -5.11 6.53 22.90
CA THR A 98 -3.67 6.43 22.59
C THR A 98 -2.84 7.37 23.49
N THR A 99 -1.52 7.30 23.35
CA THR A 99 -0.60 8.23 24.04
C THR A 99 -0.72 9.67 23.56
N LEU A 100 -1.28 9.90 22.36
CA LEU A 100 -1.53 11.24 21.84
C LEU A 100 -2.92 11.73 22.32
N PRO A 101 -3.01 12.87 23.02
CA PRO A 101 -4.28 13.38 23.52
C PRO A 101 -5.30 13.60 22.40
N GLY A 102 -6.53 13.12 22.62
CA GLY A 102 -7.63 13.22 21.66
C GLY A 102 -7.60 12.18 20.53
N VAL A 103 -6.59 11.31 20.47
CA VAL A 103 -6.54 10.21 19.49
C VAL A 103 -6.94 8.90 20.12
N HIS A 104 -7.88 8.24 19.45
CA HIS A 104 -8.55 7.04 19.88
C HIS A 104 -8.56 6.01 18.76
N VAL A 105 -8.40 4.73 19.11
CA VAL A 105 -8.42 3.61 18.16
C VAL A 105 -9.44 2.55 18.57
N CYS A 106 -9.86 1.73 17.63
CA CYS A 106 -10.71 0.57 17.89
C CYS A 106 -9.96 -0.48 18.76
N GLU A 107 -10.68 -1.25 19.56
CA GLU A 107 -10.10 -2.28 20.45
C GLU A 107 -9.41 -3.46 19.74
N HIS A 108 -9.60 -3.58 18.42
CA HIS A 108 -9.00 -4.63 17.59
C HIS A 108 -7.84 -4.14 16.72
N LEU A 109 -7.33 -2.94 16.99
CA LEU A 109 -6.16 -2.35 16.34
C LEU A 109 -4.90 -2.50 17.21
#